data_AF-A0A1F3YYM1-F1
#
_entry.id   AF-A0A1F3YYM1-F1
#
_cell.length_a   1.000
_cell.length_b   1.000
_cell.length_c   1.000
_cell.angle_alpha   90.00
_cell.angle_beta   90.00
_cell.angle_gamma   90.00
#
_symmetry.space_group_name_H-M   'P 1'
#
loop_
_entity.id
_entity.type
_entity.pdbx_description
1 polymer ?
#
loop_
_entity_poly.entity_id
_entity_poly.type
_entity_poly.pdbx_seq_one_letter_code
_entity_poly.pdbx_strand_id
1 'polypeptide(L)'
;MTAALLAVLAVTTVHAFDLQGHRGARGLAPENTLPAFERALALGVSTLELDIAITRDGVLVIHHDPTLNPDTARDVLTQHAIRW
;
A
#
# COMPACT_ATOMS: atom_id res chain seq x y z
N MET A 1 38.23 38.32 5.47
CA MET A 1 37.17 37.74 6.32
C MET A 1 35.95 37.48 5.45
N THR A 2 35.98 36.43 4.60
CA THR A 2 35.02 36.34 3.47
C THR A 2 34.71 34.90 3.02
N ALA A 3 34.88 33.90 3.89
CA ALA A 3 34.64 32.49 3.54
C ALA A 3 33.54 31.80 4.37
N ALA A 4 32.97 32.47 5.38
CA ALA A 4 32.09 31.81 6.35
C ALA A 4 30.57 31.92 6.05
N LEU A 5 30.16 32.67 5.01
CA LEU A 5 28.73 32.98 4.82
C LEU A 5 27.98 32.01 3.89
N LEU A 6 28.66 31.11 3.16
CA LEU A 6 27.99 30.24 2.17
C LEU A 6 27.50 28.88 2.69
N ALA A 7 27.79 28.50 3.93
CA ALA A 7 27.55 27.13 4.42
C ALA A 7 26.18 26.90 5.10
N VAL A 8 25.31 27.91 5.19
CA VAL A 8 24.03 27.82 5.92
C VAL A 8 22.83 27.97 4.99
N LEU A 9 22.86 27.23 3.89
CA LEU A 9 21.67 26.91 3.10
C LEU A 9 21.60 25.38 2.97
N ALA A 10 21.76 24.68 4.09
CA ALA A 10 21.23 23.33 4.19
C ALA A 10 19.71 23.47 4.14
N VAL A 11 19.16 23.41 2.93
CA VAL A 11 17.73 23.26 2.69
C VAL A 11 17.33 21.98 3.39
N THR A 12 16.83 22.09 4.62
CA THR A 12 16.06 21.02 5.24
C THR A 12 14.78 20.94 4.41
N THR A 13 14.79 20.10 3.38
CA THR A 13 13.55 19.71 2.72
C THR A 13 12.72 19.03 3.80
N VAL A 14 11.68 19.72 4.29
CA VAL A 14 10.58 19.02 4.95
C VAL A 14 10.13 17.99 3.94
N HIS A 15 10.26 16.70 4.26
CA HIS A 15 9.69 15.68 3.39
C HIS A 15 8.22 16.00 3.24
N ALA A 16 7.79 16.27 2.01
CA ALA A 16 6.38 16.40 1.70
C ALA A 16 5.66 15.15 2.21
N PHE A 17 4.42 15.30 2.66
CA PHE A 17 3.61 14.14 3.01
C PHE A 17 3.55 13.17 1.82
N ASP A 18 3.94 11.92 2.04
CA ASP A 18 3.80 10.86 1.06
C ASP A 18 2.34 10.39 1.09
N LEU A 19 1.58 10.80 0.07
CA LEU A 19 0.22 10.35 -0.10
C LEU A 19 0.24 8.93 -0.66
N GLN A 20 -0.25 7.97 0.13
CA GLN A 20 -0.26 6.56 -0.23
C GLN A 20 -1.68 6.04 -0.49
N GLY A 21 -1.81 5.17 -1.48
CA GLY A 21 -3.02 4.41 -1.75
C GLY A 21 -3.10 3.23 -0.79
N HIS A 22 -3.72 3.43 0.38
CA HIS A 22 -3.96 2.39 1.38
C HIS A 22 -4.79 1.25 0.80
N ARG A 23 -4.13 0.10 0.58
CA ARG A 23 -4.63 -1.09 -0.11
C ARG A 23 -5.14 -0.77 -1.52
N GLY A 24 -4.45 0.15 -2.18
CA GLY A 24 -4.94 0.85 -3.37
C GLY A 24 -5.94 1.96 -3.02
N ALA A 25 -7.04 2.04 -3.76
CA ALA A 25 -8.13 2.98 -3.49
C ALA A 25 -9.33 2.27 -2.83
N ARG A 26 -9.13 1.66 -1.64
CA ARG A 26 -10.12 0.77 -0.99
C ARG A 26 -11.51 1.36 -0.73
N GLY A 27 -11.64 2.68 -0.75
CA GLY A 27 -12.94 3.37 -0.67
C GLY A 27 -13.70 3.46 -2.00
N LEU A 28 -13.05 3.12 -3.12
CA LEU A 28 -13.55 3.29 -4.49
C LEU A 28 -13.55 1.99 -5.30
N ALA A 29 -12.79 0.99 -4.89
CA ALA A 29 -12.67 -0.32 -5.52
C ALA A 29 -12.29 -1.38 -4.47
N PRO A 30 -12.50 -2.68 -4.73
CA PRO A 30 -12.12 -3.75 -3.79
C PRO A 30 -10.64 -3.66 -3.42
N GLU A 31 -10.33 -3.60 -2.13
CA GLU A 31 -8.98 -3.43 -1.61
C GLU A 31 -8.01 -4.52 -2.07
N ASN A 32 -6.71 -4.20 -2.15
CA ASN A 32 -5.65 -5.16 -2.49
C ASN A 32 -5.85 -5.85 -3.86
N THR A 33 -6.51 -5.18 -4.81
CA THR A 33 -6.72 -5.66 -6.18
C THR A 33 -6.10 -4.73 -7.22
N LEU A 34 -5.80 -5.28 -8.41
CA LEU A 34 -5.31 -4.47 -9.55
C LEU A 34 -6.24 -3.28 -9.87
N PRO A 35 -7.58 -3.42 -9.93
CA PRO A 35 -8.48 -2.28 -10.12
C PRO A 35 -8.34 -1.19 -9.05
N ALA A 36 -8.11 -1.53 -7.78
CA ALA A 36 -7.90 -0.54 -6.73
C ALA A 36 -6.55 0.17 -6.87
N PHE A 37 -5.51 -0.54 -7.30
CA PHE A 37 -4.21 0.06 -7.59
C PHE A 37 -4.27 0.99 -8.80
N GLU A 38 -4.87 0.55 -9.91
CA GLU A 38 -5.11 1.38 -11.09
C GLU A 38 -5.90 2.64 -10.73
N ARG A 39 -6.93 2.51 -9.89
CA ARG A 39 -7.73 3.66 -9.44
C ARG A 39 -6.92 4.65 -8.61
N ALA A 40 -6.06 4.17 -7.71
CA ALA A 40 -5.18 5.03 -6.92
C ALA A 40 -4.18 5.79 -7.81
N LEU A 41 -3.54 5.09 -8.76
CA LEU A 41 -2.63 5.71 -9.73
C LEU A 41 -3.34 6.77 -10.58
N ALA A 42 -4.56 6.50 -11.03
CA ALA A 42 -5.38 7.45 -11.79
C ALA A 42 -5.78 8.71 -10.98
N LEU A 43 -5.71 8.66 -9.64
CA LEU A 43 -5.94 9.81 -8.75
C LEU A 43 -4.68 10.62 -8.47
N GLY A 44 -3.52 10.23 -9.02
CA GLY A 44 -2.24 10.93 -8.85
C GLY A 44 -1.43 10.49 -7.64
N VAL A 45 -1.81 9.38 -6.99
CA VAL A 45 -0.99 8.74 -5.95
C VAL A 45 0.24 8.10 -6.61
N SER A 46 1.42 8.32 -6.04
CA SER A 46 2.68 7.71 -6.49
C SER A 46 3.10 6.48 -5.69
N THR A 47 2.56 6.32 -4.49
CA THR A 47 2.93 5.23 -3.57
C THR A 47 1.72 4.35 -3.31
N LEU A 48 1.83 3.07 -3.67
CA LEU A 48 0.79 2.07 -3.39
C LEU A 48 1.18 1.29 -2.14
N GLU A 49 0.26 1.20 -1.19
CA GLU A 49 0.39 0.34 -0.01
C GLU A 49 -0.46 -0.92 -0.22
N LEU A 50 0.04 -2.04 0.29
CA LEU A 50 -0.63 -3.34 0.23
C LEU A 50 -0.23 -4.18 1.44
N ASP A 51 -1.09 -5.14 1.77
CA ASP A 51 -0.87 -6.10 2.85
C ASP A 51 -0.42 -7.45 2.29
N ILE A 52 0.58 -8.08 2.90
CA ILE A 52 1.04 -9.41 2.52
C ILE A 52 0.75 -10.39 3.64
N ALA A 53 0.26 -11.57 3.27
CA ALA A 53 0.14 -12.72 4.15
C ALA A 53 0.71 -13.97 3.47
N ILE A 54 0.82 -15.07 4.22
CA ILE A 54 1.37 -16.34 3.73
C ILE A 54 0.29 -17.42 3.84
N THR A 55 0.12 -18.23 2.79
CA THR A 55 -0.78 -19.37 2.84
C THR A 55 -0.21 -20.55 3.65
N ARG A 56 -1.02 -21.54 4.02
CA ARG A 56 -0.58 -22.75 4.74
C ARG A 56 0.52 -23.51 3.99
N ASP A 57 0.48 -23.49 2.67
CA ASP A 57 1.47 -24.09 1.77
C ASP A 57 2.63 -23.14 1.41
N GLY A 58 2.74 -21.99 2.07
CA GLY A 58 3.91 -21.11 1.99
C GLY A 58 3.89 -20.10 0.84
N VAL A 59 2.74 -19.85 0.21
CA VAL A 59 2.59 -18.90 -0.89
C VAL A 59 2.30 -17.50 -0.36
N LEU A 60 3.04 -16.50 -0.83
CA LEU A 60 2.75 -15.10 -0.52
C LEU A 60 1.49 -14.65 -1.27
N VAL A 61 0.57 -14.01 -0.56
CA VAL A 61 -0.68 -13.46 -1.10
C VAL A 61 -0.87 -12.02 -0.64
N ILE A 62 -1.61 -11.25 -1.43
CA ILE A 62 -2.01 -9.89 -1.05
C ILE A 62 -3.40 -9.95 -0.43
N HIS A 63 -3.50 -9.75 0.90
CA HIS A 63 -4.75 -9.75 1.64
C HIS A 63 -4.52 -9.22 3.06
N HIS A 64 -5.49 -8.48 3.63
CA HIS A 64 -5.34 -7.84 4.94
C HIS A 64 -5.86 -8.65 6.13
N ASP A 65 -6.90 -9.46 5.94
CA ASP A 65 -7.57 -10.12 7.07
C ASP A 65 -7.11 -11.58 7.18
N PRO A 66 -7.07 -12.18 8.38
CA PRO A 66 -6.79 -13.62 8.51
C PRO A 66 -7.87 -14.50 7.86
N THR A 67 -9.06 -13.95 7.61
CA THR A 67 -10.18 -14.62 6.94
C THR A 67 -10.54 -13.93 5.64
N LEU A 68 -11.04 -14.68 4.66
CA LEU A 68 -11.50 -14.12 3.38
C LEU A 68 -12.83 -13.40 3.55
N ASN A 69 -12.91 -12.18 2.99
CA ASN A 69 -14.15 -11.42 2.90
C ASN A 69 -14.93 -11.86 1.63
N PRO A 70 -16.17 -12.37 1.76
CA PRO A 70 -16.97 -12.78 0.61
C PRO A 70 -17.32 -11.64 -0.35
N ASP A 71 -17.30 -10.39 0.08
CA ASP A 71 -17.61 -9.23 -0.76
C ASP A 71 -16.46 -8.88 -1.72
N THR A 72 -15.24 -9.31 -1.42
CA THR A 72 -14.04 -8.99 -2.20
C THR A 72 -13.31 -10.23 -2.75
N ALA A 73 -13.67 -11.43 -2.30
CA ALA A 73 -13.11 -12.71 -2.76
C ALA A 73 -14.12 -13.49 -3.62
N ARG A 74 -13.64 -14.12 -4.70
CA ARG A 74 -14.47 -14.94 -5.59
C ARG A 74 -14.80 -16.33 -5.02
N ASP A 75 -14.02 -16.81 -4.05
CA ASP A 75 -14.19 -18.10 -3.39
C ASP A 75 -13.77 -18.01 -1.92
N VAL A 76 -14.61 -18.49 -1.01
CA VAL A 76 -14.39 -18.49 0.45
C VAL A 76 -14.00 -19.87 1.00
N LEU A 77 -13.89 -20.90 0.15
CA LEU A 77 -13.60 -22.26 0.61
C LEU A 77 -12.18 -22.41 1.21
N THR A 78 -11.29 -21.43 1.00
CA THR A 78 -9.92 -21.36 1.54
C THR A 78 -9.78 -20.52 2.83
N GLN A 79 -10.82 -20.42 3.66
CA GLN A 79 -10.80 -19.65 4.92
C GLN A 79 -9.75 -20.09 5.96
N HIS A 80 -9.15 -21.27 5.84
CA HIS A 80 -8.09 -21.76 6.73
C HIS A 80 -6.67 -21.59 6.14
N ALA A 81 -6.55 -20.88 5.01
CA ALA A 81 -5.32 -20.83 4.27
C ALA A 81 -4.35 -19.76 4.77
N ILE A 82 -4.79 -18.66 5.38
CA ILE A 82 -3.94 -17.47 5.56
C ILE A 82 -3.36 -17.39 6.98
N ARG A 83 -2.04 -17.18 7.08
CA ARG A 83 -1.28 -16.91 8.31
C ARG A 83 -0.49 -15.62 8.15
N TRP A 84 -0.37 -14.87 9.24
CA TRP A 84 0.53 -13.72 9.40
C TRP A 84 1.88 -14.16 9.94
#